data_AF-M0MTJ4-F1
#
_entry.id   AF-M0MTJ4-F1
#
_cell.length_a   1.000
_cell.length_b   1.000
_cell.length_c   1.000
_cell.angle_alpha   90.00
_cell.angle_beta   90.00
_cell.angle_gamma   90.00
#
_symmetry.space_group_name_H-M   'P 1'
#
loop_
_entity.id
_entity.type
_entity.pdbx_description
1 polymer ?
#
loop_
_entity_poly.entity_id
_entity_poly.type
_entity_poly.pdbx_seq_one_letter_code
_entity_poly.pdbx_strand_id
1 'polypeptide(L)'
;MIAGLLGALVNLVVGVLVGGLTIYVGVPLGAGGATPTGEESFATAAVGAVLAVVVALLFGWIPLLGAILPAAAWVGVVGHRTDARPPTAVGVGVVAWAIALVMTNGLSVLLLGGFQ
;
A
#
# COMPACT_ATOMS: atom_id res chain seq x y z
N MET A 1 -7.91 8.82 22.61
CA MET A 1 -7.98 9.59 21.34
C MET A 1 -6.60 9.96 20.78
N ILE A 2 -5.71 10.63 21.52
CA ILE A 2 -4.39 11.07 21.02
C ILE A 2 -3.49 9.91 20.55
N ALA A 3 -3.45 8.80 21.28
CA ALA A 3 -2.69 7.60 20.88
C ALA A 3 -3.18 6.99 19.55
N GLY A 4 -4.49 7.10 19.24
CA GLY A 4 -5.06 6.59 17.99
C GLY A 4 -4.69 7.45 16.78
N LEU A 5 -4.66 8.78 16.94
CA LEU A 5 -4.28 9.69 15.86
C LEU A 5 -2.80 9.57 15.51
N LEU A 6 -1.93 9.48 16.53
CA LEU A 6 -0.49 9.24 16.33
C LEU A 6 -0.25 7.90 15.64
N GLY A 7 -0.94 6.83 16.05
CA GLY A 7 -0.85 5.53 15.38
C GLY A 7 -1.28 5.59 13.92
N ALA A 8 -2.37 6.30 13.61
CA ALA A 8 -2.83 6.50 12.24
C ALA A 8 -1.81 7.29 11.39
N LEU A 9 -1.22 8.36 11.95
CA LEU A 9 -0.17 9.14 11.28
C LEU A 9 1.08 8.30 11.02
N VAL A 10 1.55 7.53 12.01
CA VAL A 10 2.70 6.64 11.86
C VAL A 10 2.40 5.59 10.78
N ASN A 11 1.22 4.97 10.80
CA ASN A 11 0.85 3.97 9.81
C ASN A 11 0.73 4.57 8.40
N LEU A 12 0.23 5.81 8.28
CA LEU A 12 0.20 6.52 7.01
C LEU A 12 1.62 6.79 6.49
N VAL A 13 2.51 7.33 7.33
CA VAL A 13 3.90 7.63 6.94
C VAL A 13 4.63 6.34 6.54
N VAL A 14 4.56 5.30 7.35
CA VAL A 14 5.17 3.99 7.06
C VAL A 14 4.57 3.39 5.78
N GLY A 15 3.25 3.46 5.61
CA GLY A 15 2.57 2.96 4.42
C GLY A 15 3.00 3.68 3.14
N VAL A 16 3.18 5.01 3.19
CA VAL A 16 3.70 5.78 2.06
C VAL A 16 5.16 5.44 1.78
N LEU A 17 5.99 5.27 2.81
CA LEU A 17 7.40 4.91 2.63
C LEU A 17 7.55 3.51 2.02
N VAL A 18 6.86 2.52 2.56
CA VAL A 18 6.85 1.14 2.06
C VAL A 18 6.25 1.09 0.66
N GLY A 19 5.11 1.73 0.45
CA GLY A 19 4.44 1.77 -0.85
C GLY A 19 5.31 2.45 -1.91
N GLY A 20 5.90 3.59 -1.59
CA GLY A 20 6.78 4.34 -2.49
C GLY A 20 8.03 3.57 -2.86
N LEU A 21 8.68 2.92 -1.89
CA LEU A 21 9.84 2.06 -2.16
C LEU A 21 9.46 0.85 -3.02
N THR A 22 8.30 0.24 -2.74
CA THR A 22 7.81 -0.91 -3.52
C THR A 22 7.50 -0.52 -4.97
N ILE A 23 6.97 0.68 -5.21
CA ILE A 23 6.74 1.22 -6.56
C ILE A 23 8.08 1.52 -7.25
N TYR A 24 8.96 2.25 -6.56
CA TYR A 24 10.25 2.69 -7.11
C TYR A 24 11.12 1.53 -7.58
N VAL A 25 11.15 0.44 -6.80
CA VAL A 25 11.91 -0.77 -7.15
C VAL A 25 11.09 -1.72 -8.01
N GLY A 26 9.82 -1.92 -7.69
CA GLY A 26 9.01 -2.98 -8.30
C GLY A 26 8.46 -2.66 -9.68
N VAL A 27 8.15 -1.40 -9.99
CA VAL A 27 7.65 -1.02 -11.31
C VAL A 27 8.71 -1.23 -12.40
N PRO A 28 9.98 -0.76 -12.24
CA PRO A 28 11.02 -0.98 -13.24
C PRO A 28 11.39 -2.46 -13.46
N LEU A 29 11.22 -3.31 -12.44
CA LEU A 29 11.44 -4.76 -12.56
C LEU A 29 10.33 -5.47 -13.33
N GLY A 30 9.20 -4.80 -13.56
CA GLY A 30 8.06 -5.35 -14.27
C GLY A 30 8.20 -5.30 -15.79
N ALA A 31 7.27 -5.98 -16.46
CA ALA A 31 7.13 -5.87 -17.91
C ALA A 31 6.49 -4.52 -18.28
N GLY A 32 7.07 -3.80 -19.24
CA GLY A 32 6.45 -2.58 -19.79
C GLY A 32 7.34 -1.35 -19.86
N GLY A 33 8.56 -1.40 -19.30
CA GLY A 33 9.54 -0.31 -19.45
C GLY A 33 9.22 0.96 -18.66
N ALA A 34 8.21 0.94 -17.79
CA ALA A 34 7.89 2.05 -16.90
C ALA A 34 9.02 2.25 -15.87
N THR A 35 9.53 3.47 -15.78
CA THR A 35 10.62 3.83 -14.87
C THR A 35 10.28 5.12 -14.11
N PRO A 36 9.33 5.07 -13.15
CA PRO A 36 9.00 6.25 -12.36
C PRO A 36 10.20 6.70 -11.54
N THR A 37 10.36 8.01 -11.42
CA THR A 37 11.35 8.61 -10.52
C THR A 37 11.02 8.31 -9.06
N GLY A 38 11.98 8.56 -8.15
CA GLY A 38 11.74 8.41 -6.71
C GLY A 38 10.58 9.29 -6.24
N GLU A 39 10.58 10.56 -6.64
CA GLU A 39 9.52 11.52 -6.29
C GLU A 39 8.14 11.06 -6.77
N GLU A 40 8.02 10.65 -8.04
CA GLU A 40 6.77 10.13 -8.60
C GLU A 40 6.28 8.87 -7.87
N SER A 41 7.21 8.01 -7.43
CA SER A 41 6.88 6.77 -6.72
C SER A 41 6.26 7.05 -5.34
N PHE A 42 6.86 7.95 -4.56
CA PHE A 42 6.32 8.34 -3.26
C PHE A 42 5.03 9.15 -3.39
N ALA A 43 4.93 10.04 -4.39
CA ALA A 43 3.70 10.77 -4.68
C ALA A 43 2.56 9.81 -5.06
N THR A 44 2.85 8.80 -5.89
CA THR A 44 1.88 7.76 -6.27
C THR A 44 1.42 6.95 -5.06
N ALA A 45 2.34 6.53 -4.19
CA ALA A 45 2.01 5.83 -2.97
C ALA A 45 1.12 6.66 -2.03
N ALA A 46 1.42 7.96 -1.87
CA ALA A 46 0.61 8.87 -1.07
C ALA A 46 -0.81 9.01 -1.61
N VAL A 47 -0.96 9.24 -2.92
CA VAL A 47 -2.30 9.33 -3.53
C VAL A 47 -3.04 8.00 -3.44
N GLY A 48 -2.36 6.88 -3.67
CA GLY A 48 -2.92 5.55 -3.51
C GLY A 48 -3.40 5.30 -2.09
N ALA A 49 -2.63 5.69 -1.08
CA ALA A 49 -2.98 5.52 0.33
C ALA A 49 -4.22 6.35 0.70
N VAL A 50 -4.28 7.61 0.28
CA VAL A 50 -5.46 8.47 0.51
C VAL A 50 -6.69 7.87 -0.15
N LEU A 51 -6.59 7.43 -1.41
CA LEU A 51 -7.72 6.81 -2.11
C LEU A 51 -8.16 5.51 -1.44
N ALA A 52 -7.21 4.67 -1.01
CA ALA A 52 -7.50 3.44 -0.29
C ALA A 52 -8.25 3.72 1.03
N VAL A 53 -7.87 4.76 1.78
CA VAL A 53 -8.58 5.19 2.99
C VAL A 53 -10.01 5.62 2.65
N VAL A 54 -10.20 6.44 1.61
CA VAL A 54 -11.55 6.85 1.17
C VAL A 54 -12.41 5.64 0.80
N VAL A 55 -11.87 4.69 0.05
CA VAL A 55 -12.56 3.46 -0.34
C VAL A 55 -12.89 2.59 0.89
N ALA A 56 -11.96 2.47 1.84
CA ALA A 56 -12.19 1.75 3.09
C ALA A 56 -13.27 2.42 3.95
N LEU A 57 -13.34 3.75 3.98
CA LEU A 57 -14.39 4.47 4.71
C LEU A 57 -15.78 4.22 4.09
N LEU A 58 -15.87 4.16 2.76
CA LEU A 58 -17.14 3.97 2.05
C LEU A 58 -17.63 2.52 2.07
N PHE A 59 -16.73 1.55 1.95
CA PHE A 59 -17.07 0.13 1.73
C PHE A 59 -16.55 -0.82 2.81
N GLY A 60 -15.78 -0.32 3.78
CA GLY A 60 -15.13 -1.13 4.83
C GLY A 60 -16.10 -1.86 5.76
N TRP A 61 -17.34 -1.40 5.84
CA TRP A 61 -18.40 -2.04 6.60
C TRP A 61 -18.88 -3.36 5.95
N ILE A 62 -18.62 -3.56 4.65
CA ILE A 62 -18.86 -4.84 3.96
C ILE A 62 -17.57 -5.66 4.05
N PRO A 63 -17.55 -6.81 4.76
CA PRO A 63 -16.31 -7.53 5.07
C PRO A 63 -15.45 -7.84 3.84
N LEU A 64 -16.07 -8.36 2.76
CA LEU A 64 -15.34 -8.74 1.56
C LEU A 64 -14.86 -7.52 0.75
N LEU A 65 -15.69 -6.48 0.62
CA LEU A 65 -15.33 -5.29 -0.15
C LEU A 65 -14.31 -4.43 0.59
N GLY A 66 -14.41 -4.34 1.92
CA GLY A 66 -13.45 -3.66 2.77
C GLY A 66 -12.03 -4.25 2.68
N ALA A 67 -11.92 -5.56 2.44
CA ALA A 67 -10.63 -6.20 2.24
C ALA A 67 -10.05 -5.98 0.83
N ILE A 68 -10.90 -6.03 -0.21
CA ILE A 68 -10.45 -6.09 -1.61
C ILE A 68 -10.39 -4.70 -2.27
N LEU A 69 -11.42 -3.86 -2.09
CA LEU A 69 -11.54 -2.61 -2.84
C LEU A 69 -10.43 -1.60 -2.53
N PRO A 70 -9.99 -1.39 -1.27
CA PRO A 70 -8.88 -0.47 -1.00
C PRO A 70 -7.58 -0.89 -1.69
N ALA A 71 -7.28 -2.19 -1.69
CA ALA A 71 -6.12 -2.75 -2.38
C ALA A 71 -6.24 -2.60 -3.90
N ALA A 72 -7.41 -2.89 -4.47
CA ALA A 72 -7.67 -2.71 -5.90
C ALA A 72 -7.57 -1.24 -6.32
N ALA A 73 -8.08 -0.32 -5.50
CA ALA A 73 -7.97 1.12 -5.72
C ALA A 73 -6.51 1.57 -5.73
N TRP A 74 -5.71 1.11 -4.74
CA TRP A 74 -4.28 1.41 -4.69
C TRP A 74 -3.54 0.91 -5.93
N VAL A 75 -3.76 -0.35 -6.33
CA VAL A 75 -3.20 -0.94 -7.56
C VAL A 75 -3.61 -0.14 -8.80
N GLY A 76 -4.87 0.30 -8.86
CA GLY A 76 -5.36 1.16 -9.94
C GLY A 76 -4.63 2.50 -10.01
N VAL A 77 -4.35 3.14 -8.86
CA VAL A 77 -3.54 4.37 -8.81
C VAL A 77 -2.12 4.12 -9.32
N VAL A 78 -1.48 3.02 -8.90
CA VAL A 78 -0.12 2.68 -9.36
C VAL A 78 -0.10 2.50 -10.87
N GLY A 79 -0.98 1.66 -11.42
CA GLY A 79 -1.05 1.42 -12.86
C GLY A 79 -1.28 2.72 -13.65
N HIS A 80 -2.20 3.57 -13.18
CA HIS A 80 -2.53 4.80 -13.88
C HIS A 80 -1.45 5.89 -13.79
N ARG A 81 -0.78 6.05 -12.65
CA ARG A 81 0.24 7.10 -12.46
C ARG A 81 1.61 6.75 -12.97
N THR A 82 1.93 5.46 -13.06
CA THR A 82 3.25 4.99 -13.50
C THR A 82 3.25 4.43 -14.91
N ASP A 83 2.08 4.41 -15.58
CA ASP A 83 1.85 3.71 -16.86
C ASP A 83 2.30 2.22 -16.82
N ALA A 84 2.36 1.63 -15.62
CA ALA A 84 2.73 0.24 -15.44
C ALA A 84 1.66 -0.68 -16.03
N ARG A 85 2.10 -1.74 -16.71
CA ARG A 85 1.18 -2.77 -17.21
C ARG A 85 0.40 -3.39 -16.05
N PRO A 86 -0.87 -3.79 -16.25
CA PRO A 86 -1.71 -4.30 -15.16
C PRO A 86 -1.07 -5.43 -14.31
N PRO A 87 -0.38 -6.43 -14.88
CA PRO A 87 0.27 -7.47 -14.09
C PRO A 87 1.37 -6.94 -13.17
N THR A 88 2.13 -5.93 -13.63
CA THR A 88 3.17 -5.28 -12.84
C THR A 88 2.58 -4.49 -11.69
N ALA A 89 1.53 -3.68 -11.93
CA ALA A 89 0.87 -2.92 -10.89
C ALA A 89 0.26 -3.84 -9.80
N VAL A 90 -0.36 -4.95 -10.21
CA VAL A 90 -0.88 -5.96 -9.28
C VAL A 90 0.26 -6.60 -8.47
N GLY A 91 1.35 -7.00 -9.11
CA GLY A 91 2.50 -7.59 -8.43
C GLY A 91 3.11 -6.66 -7.38
N VAL A 92 3.31 -5.38 -7.73
CA VAL A 92 3.76 -4.32 -6.81
C VAL A 92 2.79 -4.18 -5.63
N GLY A 93 1.48 -4.16 -5.89
CA GLY A 93 0.46 -4.09 -4.84
C GLY A 93 0.47 -5.29 -3.90
N VAL A 94 0.63 -6.50 -4.43
CA VAL A 94 0.72 -7.73 -3.62
C VAL A 94 1.96 -7.70 -2.73
N VAL A 95 3.11 -7.29 -3.25
CA VAL A 95 4.35 -7.17 -2.47
C VAL A 95 4.20 -6.10 -1.37
N ALA A 96 3.67 -4.92 -1.70
CA ALA A 96 3.45 -3.86 -0.73
C ALA A 96 2.50 -4.33 0.40
N TRP A 97 1.45 -5.06 0.04
CA TRP A 97 0.50 -5.62 1.00
C TRP A 97 1.12 -6.71 1.88
N ALA A 98 1.94 -7.60 1.31
CA ALA A 98 2.69 -8.59 2.08
C ALA A 98 3.63 -7.94 3.10
N ILE A 99 4.36 -6.88 2.70
CA ILE A 99 5.20 -6.11 3.62
C ILE A 99 4.36 -5.49 4.73
N ALA A 100 3.21 -4.90 4.39
CA ALA A 100 2.31 -4.32 5.39
C ALA A 100 1.83 -5.39 6.40
N LEU A 101 1.44 -6.58 5.94
CA LEU A 101 1.06 -7.71 6.80
C LEU A 101 2.21 -8.16 7.70
N VAL A 102 3.44 -8.23 7.19
CA VAL A 102 4.62 -8.55 7.99
C VAL A 102 4.89 -7.46 9.03
N MET A 103 4.72 -6.19 8.69
CA MET A 103 4.92 -5.09 9.64
C MET A 103 3.87 -5.09 10.74
N THR A 104 2.61 -5.38 10.43
CA THR A 104 1.53 -5.41 11.43
C THR A 104 1.57 -6.68 12.29
N ASN A 105 1.83 -7.84 11.70
CA ASN A 105 1.79 -9.13 12.41
C ASN A 105 3.17 -9.54 12.94
N GLY A 106 4.24 -9.33 12.17
CA GLY A 106 5.61 -9.64 12.58
C GLY A 106 6.08 -8.77 13.75
N LEU A 107 5.65 -7.51 13.83
CA LEU A 107 5.88 -6.68 15.01
C LEU A 107 5.16 -7.23 16.25
N SER A 108 3.95 -7.78 16.09
CA SER A 108 3.24 -8.46 17.17
C SER A 108 3.96 -9.72 17.63
N VAL A 109 4.49 -10.53 16.71
CA VAL A 109 5.28 -11.72 17.08
C VAL A 109 6.60 -11.32 17.76
N LEU A 110 7.29 -10.28 17.28
CA LEU A 110 8.57 -9.84 17.82
C LEU A 110 8.45 -9.16 19.21
N LEU A 111 7.35 -8.43 19.46
CA LEU A 111 7.10 -7.73 20.73
C LEU A 111 6.31 -8.55 21.74
N LEU A 112 5.42 -9.45 21.29
CA LEU A 112 4.44 -10.16 22.14
C LEU A 112 4.61 -11.69 22.14
N GLY A 113 5.55 -12.24 21.37
CA GLY A 113 5.99 -13.64 21.49
C GLY A 113 5.07 -14.71 20.92
N GLY A 114 4.01 -14.37 20.16
CA GLY A 114 3.15 -15.40 19.54
C GLY A 114 2.06 -14.85 18.62
N PHE A 115 1.58 -15.72 17.71
CA PHE A 115 0.39 -15.48 16.89
C PHE A 115 -0.86 -15.54 17.78
N GLN A 116 -1.63 -14.46 17.81
CA GLN A 116 -2.96 -14.42 18.43
C GLN A 116 -4.03 -14.38 17.34
#